data_AF-B1X2U5-F1
#
_entry.id   AF-B1X2U5-F1
#
_cell.length_a   1.000
_cell.length_b   1.000
_cell.length_c   1.000
_cell.angle_alpha   90.00
_cell.angle_beta   90.00
_cell.angle_gamma   90.00
#
_symmetry.space_group_name_H-M   'P 1'
#
loop_
_entity.id
_entity.type
_entity.pdbx_description
1 polymer ?
#
loop_
_entity_poly.entity_id
_entity_poly.type
_entity_poly.pdbx_seq_one_letter_code
_entity_poly.pdbx_strand_id
1 'polypeptide(L)'
;MYYGYRCYTNDNEALGWFYTTHKELELNWTTNPDLFYWCKRWKTKRGAEKNFDYYQRRWKSYRRERCGYLKIEIMPEVPSIDENSNRTSQQKWDAKNGKIIEESKAKYEQKNPIWSFRPPSELIEWLEEERWYTEDGKPETNSQLLIRKLNKLKNLECQSY
;
A
#
# COMPACT_ATOMS: atom_id res chain seq x y z
N MET A 1 -10.11 1.49 11.96
CA MET A 1 -9.78 0.62 13.12
C MET A 1 -8.27 0.37 13.25
N TYR A 2 -7.69 0.61 14.42
CA TYR A 2 -6.27 0.34 14.73
C TYR A 2 -6.15 -0.46 16.03
N TYR A 3 -5.07 -1.23 16.17
CA TYR A 3 -4.67 -1.89 17.41
C TYR A 3 -3.49 -1.14 18.01
N GLY A 4 -3.50 -0.93 19.33
CA GLY A 4 -2.42 -0.26 20.04
C GLY A 4 -2.09 -0.97 21.35
N TYR A 5 -1.07 -0.50 22.04
CA TYR A 5 -0.76 -0.99 23.38
C TYR A 5 -1.39 -0.08 24.44
N ARG A 6 -2.29 -0.64 25.23
CA ARG A 6 -2.90 -0.02 26.40
C ARG A 6 -2.02 -0.27 27.62
N CYS A 7 -1.66 0.78 28.33
CA CYS A 7 -0.85 0.73 29.54
C CYS A 7 -1.73 0.51 30.77
N TYR A 8 -1.28 -0.38 31.65
CA TYR A 8 -1.90 -0.68 32.94
C TYR A 8 -0.92 -0.52 34.10
N THR A 9 -1.44 -0.20 35.28
CA THR A 9 -0.74 -0.35 36.57
C THR A 9 -0.69 -1.82 37.00
N ASN A 10 0.05 -2.12 38.08
CA ASN A 10 0.06 -3.46 38.68
C ASN A 10 -1.32 -3.83 39.26
N ASP A 11 -2.07 -2.83 39.71
CA ASP A 11 -3.43 -2.97 40.25
C ASP A 11 -4.52 -3.03 39.17
N ASN A 12 -4.11 -3.29 37.91
CA ASN A 12 -5.01 -3.45 36.78
C ASN A 12 -5.78 -2.17 36.37
N GLU A 13 -5.30 -0.99 36.79
CA GLU A 13 -5.89 0.28 36.40
C GLU A 13 -5.34 0.74 35.05
N ALA A 14 -6.24 1.19 34.17
CA ALA A 14 -5.86 1.65 32.84
C ALA A 14 -5.27 3.07 32.89
N LEU A 15 -4.02 3.22 32.48
CA LEU A 15 -3.32 4.51 32.44
C LEU A 15 -3.60 5.28 31.15
N GLY A 16 -3.47 4.62 29.99
CA GLY A 16 -3.60 5.27 28.69
C GLY A 16 -2.97 4.46 27.56
N TRP A 17 -2.70 5.11 26.43
CA TRP A 17 -2.10 4.49 25.24
C TRP A 17 -0.60 4.76 25.15
N PHE A 18 0.15 3.69 24.93
CA PHE A 18 1.61 3.70 24.88
C PHE A 18 2.16 4.46 23.68
N TYR A 19 3.14 5.32 23.92
CA TYR A 19 3.93 5.96 22.89
C TYR A 19 5.40 6.10 23.32
N THR A 20 6.26 6.32 22.33
CA THR A 20 7.69 6.55 22.55
C THR A 20 8.07 7.91 21.98
N THR A 21 8.92 8.67 22.67
CA THR A 21 9.43 9.94 22.15
C THR A 21 10.40 9.72 20.97
N HIS A 22 10.79 10.80 20.29
CA HIS A 22 11.71 10.75 19.15
C HIS A 22 13.00 10.00 19.52
N LYS A 23 13.44 9.07 18.66
CA LYS A 23 14.53 8.08 18.90
C LYS A 23 14.23 6.98 19.93
N GLU A 24 12.96 6.78 20.30
CA GLU A 24 12.53 5.77 21.27
C GLU A 24 13.24 5.87 22.63
N LEU A 25 13.66 7.07 23.05
CA LEU A 25 14.44 7.24 24.28
C LEU A 25 13.56 7.17 25.54
N GLU A 26 12.34 7.71 25.48
CA GLU A 26 11.42 7.71 26.61
C GLU A 26 10.14 6.95 26.28
N LEU A 27 9.61 6.27 27.29
CA LEU A 27 8.35 5.52 27.22
C LEU A 27 7.29 6.27 28.01
N ASN A 28 6.20 6.65 27.37
CA ASN A 28 5.13 7.40 27.99
C ASN A 28 3.76 6.85 27.57
N TRP A 29 2.71 7.34 28.21
CA TRP A 29 1.33 7.05 27.82
C TRP A 29 0.52 8.34 27.77
N THR A 30 -0.56 8.31 26.99
CA THR A 30 -1.50 9.43 26.89
C THR A 30 -2.93 8.94 26.86
N THR A 31 -3.85 9.70 27.44
CA THR A 31 -5.29 9.53 27.29
C THR A 31 -5.88 10.52 26.29
N ASN A 32 -5.12 11.53 25.87
CA ASN A 32 -5.57 12.57 24.95
C ASN A 32 -5.70 12.02 23.52
N PRO A 33 -6.91 11.96 22.92
CA PRO A 33 -7.15 11.50 21.57
C PRO A 33 -6.32 12.22 20.51
N ASP A 34 -6.07 13.53 20.69
CA ASP A 34 -5.29 14.35 19.75
C ASP A 34 -3.84 13.86 19.65
N LEU A 35 -3.34 13.14 20.65
CA LEU A 35 -1.97 12.63 20.70
C LEU A 35 -1.86 11.16 20.26
N PHE A 36 -2.97 10.51 19.90
CA PHE A 36 -2.98 9.09 19.55
C PHE A 36 -2.18 8.79 18.26
N TYR A 37 -1.91 9.78 17.43
CA TYR A 37 -1.04 9.60 16.26
C TYR A 37 0.42 9.34 16.63
N TRP A 38 0.86 9.74 17.82
CA TRP A 38 2.18 9.38 18.37
C TRP A 38 2.20 7.99 19.01
N CYS A 39 1.04 7.45 19.37
CA CYS A 39 0.94 6.12 19.98
C CYS A 39 1.36 5.03 19.00
N LYS A 40 1.96 3.97 19.56
CA LYS A 40 2.30 2.78 18.81
C LYS A 40 1.01 2.09 18.38
N ARG A 41 0.76 2.06 17.06
CA ARG A 41 -0.49 1.59 16.45
C ARG A 41 -0.24 0.76 15.20
N TRP A 42 -1.09 -0.24 14.98
CA TRP A 42 -1.02 -1.17 13.85
C TRP A 42 -2.40 -1.36 13.23
N LYS A 43 -2.44 -1.61 11.91
CA LYS A 43 -3.70 -1.94 11.21
C LYS A 43 -4.23 -3.33 11.58
N THR A 44 -3.36 -4.24 12.04
CA THR A 44 -3.71 -5.63 12.34
C THR A 44 -3.20 -6.03 13.72
N LYS A 45 -3.94 -6.92 14.40
CA LYS A 45 -3.55 -7.49 15.70
C LYS A 45 -2.19 -8.19 15.62
N ARG A 46 -1.98 -8.99 14.56
CA ARG A 46 -0.71 -9.70 14.30
C ARG A 46 0.50 -8.77 14.17
N GLY A 47 0.29 -7.57 13.62
CA GLY A 47 1.35 -6.55 13.53
C GLY A 47 1.77 -6.01 14.90
N ALA A 48 0.80 -5.84 15.80
CA ALA A 48 1.05 -5.45 17.18
C ALA A 48 1.74 -6.59 17.95
N GLU A 49 1.26 -7.84 17.83
CA GLU A 49 1.85 -9.00 18.51
C GLU A 49 3.34 -9.18 18.20
N LYS A 50 3.77 -8.93 16.94
CA LYS A 50 5.17 -9.09 16.51
C LYS A 50 6.18 -8.30 17.36
N ASN A 51 5.80 -7.13 17.86
CA ASN A 51 6.70 -6.27 18.63
C ASN A 51 6.29 -6.19 20.11
N PHE A 52 5.27 -6.93 20.53
CA PHE A 52 4.69 -6.78 21.85
C PHE A 52 5.68 -7.08 22.96
N ASP A 53 6.38 -8.22 22.89
CA ASP A 53 7.35 -8.63 23.92
C ASP A 53 8.49 -7.64 24.09
N TYR A 54 8.95 -7.04 22.98
CA TYR A 54 9.97 -6.00 22.99
C TYR A 54 9.53 -4.80 23.82
N TYR A 55 8.35 -4.24 23.53
CA TYR A 55 7.85 -3.07 24.22
C TYR A 55 7.36 -3.39 25.64
N GLN A 56 6.80 -4.57 25.86
CA GLN A 56 6.39 -5.05 27.18
C GLN A 56 7.57 -5.15 28.14
N ARG A 57 8.70 -5.71 27.68
CA ARG A 57 9.93 -5.78 28.48
C ARG A 57 10.45 -4.38 28.81
N ARG A 58 10.49 -3.49 27.82
CA ARG A 58 10.93 -2.10 28.03
C ARG A 58 10.01 -1.34 28.99
N TRP A 59 8.70 -1.52 28.86
CA TRP A 59 7.70 -0.91 29.73
C TRP A 59 7.89 -1.33 31.19
N LYS A 60 8.00 -2.64 31.45
CA LYS A 60 8.26 -3.18 32.80
C LYS A 60 9.57 -2.64 33.41
N SER A 61 10.61 -2.44 32.60
CA SER A 61 11.91 -1.98 33.09
C SER A 61 12.00 -0.47 33.31
N TYR A 62 11.12 0.34 32.73
CA TYR A 62 11.28 1.80 32.65
C TYR A 62 10.93 2.56 33.94
N ARG A 63 9.88 2.17 34.68
CA ARG A 63 9.60 2.70 36.03
C ARG A 63 9.17 1.58 36.97
N ARG A 64 10.13 1.05 37.75
CA ARG A 64 9.92 -0.07 38.68
C ARG A 64 8.75 0.13 39.67
N GLU A 65 8.41 1.38 39.98
CA GLU A 65 7.37 1.72 40.97
C GLU A 65 6.01 2.09 40.37
N ARG A 66 5.91 2.30 39.04
CA ARG A 66 4.67 2.79 38.39
C ARG A 66 4.29 2.06 37.09
N CYS A 67 5.08 1.09 36.64
CA CYS A 67 4.79 0.33 35.43
C CYS A 67 4.14 -1.00 35.81
N GLY A 68 2.90 -1.21 35.37
CA GLY A 68 2.32 -2.55 35.33
C GLY A 68 2.71 -3.26 34.05
N TYR A 69 1.78 -3.29 33.11
CA TYR A 69 1.92 -4.10 31.90
C TYR A 69 1.18 -3.47 30.72
N LEU A 70 1.48 -3.93 29.51
CA LEU A 70 0.80 -3.57 28.28
C LEU A 70 -0.23 -4.64 27.91
N LYS A 71 -1.34 -4.26 27.29
CA LYS A 71 -2.28 -5.14 26.56
C LYS A 71 -2.50 -4.61 25.15
N ILE A 72 -2.70 -5.53 24.21
CA ILE A 72 -3.10 -5.16 22.85
C ILE A 72 -4.61 -4.96 22.85
N GLU A 73 -5.04 -3.75 22.55
CA GLU A 73 -6.45 -3.39 22.50
C GLU A 73 -6.78 -2.57 21.25
N ILE A 74 -8.06 -2.52 20.92
CA ILE A 74 -8.57 -1.73 19.81
C ILE A 74 -8.52 -0.26 20.23
N MET A 75 -7.81 0.55 19.47
CA MET A 75 -7.75 1.99 19.71
C MET A 75 -9.07 2.65 19.31
N PRO A 76 -9.53 3.66 20.07
CA PRO A 76 -10.63 4.52 19.67
C PRO A 76 -10.35 5.12 18.29
N GLU A 77 -11.41 5.32 17.51
CA GLU A 77 -11.29 5.97 16.22
C GLU A 77 -10.84 7.41 16.41
N VAL A 78 -9.60 7.68 16.03
CA VAL A 78 -9.09 9.04 15.95
C VAL A 78 -9.65 9.62 14.66
N PRO A 79 -10.36 10.77 14.68
CA PRO A 79 -10.74 11.45 13.46
C PRO A 79 -9.47 11.66 12.65
N SER A 80 -9.46 11.12 11.43
CA SER A 80 -8.31 11.20 10.55
C SER A 80 -7.89 12.65 10.41
N ILE A 81 -6.66 12.97 10.83
CA ILE A 81 -6.00 14.19 10.41
C ILE A 81 -5.94 14.10 8.88
N ASP A 82 -6.84 14.85 8.23
CA ASP A 82 -7.07 15.06 6.80
C ASP A 82 -6.63 13.95 5.85
N GLU A 83 -7.54 13.49 4.99
CA GLU A 83 -7.22 12.59 3.86
C GLU A 83 -6.09 13.13 2.94
N ASN A 84 -5.76 14.42 3.02
CA ASN A 84 -4.60 15.06 2.37
C ASN A 84 -3.23 14.74 3.02
N SER A 85 -3.20 14.23 4.24
CA SER A 85 -1.98 13.85 4.98
C SER A 85 -1.35 12.55 4.46
N ASN A 86 -2.10 11.71 3.74
CA ASN A 86 -1.63 10.39 3.28
C ASN A 86 -0.77 10.44 2.01
N ARG A 87 -0.61 11.62 1.39
CA ARG A 87 0.30 11.77 0.25
C ARG A 87 1.75 11.78 0.72
N THR A 88 2.56 10.85 0.22
CA THR A 88 4.01 10.86 0.47
C THR A 88 4.62 12.19 0.01
N SER A 89 5.74 12.61 0.59
CA SER A 89 6.43 13.84 0.18
C SER A 89 6.69 13.87 -1.34
N GLN A 90 6.93 12.70 -1.92
CA GLN A 90 7.02 12.49 -3.36
C GLN A 90 5.71 12.84 -4.08
N GLN A 91 4.57 12.28 -3.67
CA GLN A 91 3.27 12.58 -4.29
C GLN A 91 2.87 14.06 -4.19
N LYS A 92 3.26 14.73 -3.10
CA LYS A 92 3.03 16.18 -2.95
C LYS A 92 3.92 16.99 -3.89
N TRP A 93 5.14 16.54 -4.14
CA TRP A 93 6.06 17.16 -5.09
C TRP A 93 5.60 16.91 -6.53
N ASP A 94 5.23 15.67 -6.86
CA ASP A 94 4.76 15.29 -8.20
C ASP A 94 3.51 16.08 -8.61
N ALA A 95 2.55 16.25 -7.69
CA ALA A 95 1.35 17.04 -7.94
C ALA A 95 1.64 18.53 -8.20
N LYS A 96 2.71 19.07 -7.61
CA LYS A 96 3.13 20.47 -7.83
C LYS A 96 4.00 20.64 -9.07
N ASN A 97 4.68 19.58 -9.52
CA ASN A 97 5.70 19.62 -10.58
C ASN A 97 5.32 18.77 -11.81
N GLY A 98 4.03 18.68 -12.13
CA GLY A 98 3.52 17.86 -13.25
C GLY A 98 4.21 18.17 -14.58
N LYS A 99 4.44 19.45 -14.90
CA LYS A 99 5.15 19.87 -16.12
C LYS A 99 6.58 19.33 -16.21
N ILE A 100 7.32 19.33 -15.10
CA ILE A 100 8.72 18.84 -15.06
C ILE A 100 8.77 17.33 -15.29
N ILE A 101 7.80 16.60 -14.72
CA ILE A 101 7.67 15.15 -14.90
C ILE A 101 7.33 14.82 -16.35
N GLU A 102 6.42 15.58 -16.96
CA GLU A 102 6.01 15.43 -18.35
C GLU A 102 7.19 15.68 -19.31
N GLU A 103 7.92 16.78 -19.13
CA GLU A 103 9.13 17.08 -19.92
C GLU A 103 10.24 16.03 -19.74
N SER A 104 10.42 15.53 -18.51
CA SER A 104 11.43 14.50 -18.23
C SER A 104 11.03 13.15 -18.84
N LYS A 105 9.75 12.78 -18.81
CA LYS A 105 9.24 11.59 -19.51
C LYS A 105 9.43 11.71 -21.02
N ALA A 106 9.05 12.84 -21.61
CA ALA A 106 9.22 13.08 -23.05
C ALA A 106 10.70 12.97 -23.48
N LYS A 107 11.63 13.54 -22.70
CA LYS A 107 13.07 13.40 -22.97
C LYS A 107 13.58 11.97 -22.81
N TYR A 108 13.06 11.22 -21.84
CA TYR A 108 13.41 9.81 -21.64
C TYR A 108 12.88 8.93 -22.78
N GLU A 109 11.63 9.13 -23.20
CA GLU A 109 10.99 8.43 -24.32
C GLU A 109 11.68 8.74 -25.65
N GLN A 110 12.16 9.97 -25.85
CA GLN A 110 12.95 10.35 -27.02
C GLN A 110 14.30 9.61 -27.09
N LYS A 111 14.95 9.37 -25.94
CA LYS A 111 16.26 8.70 -25.86
C LYS A 111 16.16 7.18 -25.79
N ASN A 112 15.08 6.67 -25.20
CA ASN A 112 14.79 5.26 -25.06
C ASN A 112 13.41 5.01 -25.69
N PRO A 113 13.31 4.99 -27.03
CA PRO A 113 12.07 4.64 -27.67
C PRO A 113 11.73 3.21 -27.25
N ILE A 114 10.78 3.08 -26.33
CA ILE A 114 10.08 1.83 -26.15
C ILE A 114 9.45 1.60 -27.51
N TRP A 115 9.85 0.52 -28.19
CA TRP A 115 9.20 0.06 -29.41
C TRP A 115 7.80 -0.45 -29.04
N SER A 116 6.95 0.42 -28.48
CA SER A 116 5.56 0.14 -28.23
C SER A 116 4.98 -0.05 -29.61
N PHE A 117 4.75 -1.31 -29.98
CA PHE A 117 3.98 -1.68 -31.14
C PHE A 117 2.64 -0.95 -31.04
N ARG A 118 2.52 0.17 -31.75
CA ARG A 118 1.28 0.93 -31.90
C ARG A 118 0.73 0.53 -33.26
N PRO A 119 -0.13 -0.47 -33.33
CA PRO A 119 -0.71 -0.86 -34.60
C PRO A 119 -1.47 0.34 -35.20
N PRO A 120 -1.41 0.53 -36.52
CA PRO A 120 -2.21 1.55 -37.19
C PRO A 120 -3.71 1.29 -36.93
N SER A 121 -4.54 2.33 -36.99
CA SER A 121 -5.98 2.24 -36.72
C SER A 121 -6.67 1.16 -37.56
N GLU A 122 -6.27 1.04 -38.83
CA GLU A 122 -6.76 0.00 -39.75
C GLU A 122 -6.53 -1.42 -39.22
N LEU A 123 -5.39 -1.67 -38.58
CA LEU A 123 -5.07 -2.99 -38.01
C LEU A 123 -5.89 -3.26 -36.74
N ILE A 124 -6.23 -2.21 -35.99
CA ILE A 124 -7.08 -2.33 -34.80
C ILE A 124 -8.51 -2.68 -35.21
N GLU A 125 -9.05 -1.97 -36.20
CA GLU A 125 -10.38 -2.23 -36.75
C GLU A 125 -10.49 -3.66 -37.29
N TRP A 126 -9.49 -4.09 -38.08
CA TRP A 126 -9.42 -5.46 -38.59
C TRP A 126 -9.34 -6.52 -37.46
N LEU A 127 -8.63 -6.25 -36.37
CA LEU A 127 -8.55 -7.16 -35.23
C LEU A 127 -9.88 -7.28 -34.47
N GLU A 128 -10.65 -6.20 -34.39
CA GLU A 128 -11.99 -6.21 -33.78
C GLU A 128 -13.02 -6.96 -34.64
N GLU A 129 -12.95 -6.85 -35.98
CA GLU A 129 -13.79 -7.63 -36.90
C GLU A 129 -13.53 -9.14 -36.80
N GLU A 130 -12.27 -9.53 -36.62
CA GLU A 130 -11.86 -10.93 -36.52
C GLU A 130 -12.15 -11.58 -35.16
N ARG A 131 -12.70 -10.82 -34.21
CA ARG A 131 -12.92 -11.24 -32.83
C ARG A 131 -14.09 -12.20 -32.76
N TRP A 132 -13.86 -13.36 -32.15
CA TRP A 132 -14.92 -14.35 -31.97
C TRP A 132 -15.76 -14.02 -30.74
N TYR A 133 -17.03 -14.43 -30.78
CA TYR A 133 -17.90 -14.41 -29.61
C TYR A 133 -17.84 -15.79 -28.95
N THR A 134 -17.63 -15.77 -27.63
CA THR A 134 -17.76 -16.96 -26.79
C THR A 134 -19.21 -17.43 -26.73
N GLU A 135 -19.44 -18.67 -26.30
CA GLU A 135 -20.80 -19.24 -26.16
C GLU A 135 -21.73 -18.37 -25.30
N ASP A 136 -21.16 -17.60 -24.37
CA ASP A 136 -21.85 -16.62 -23.52
C ASP A 136 -22.19 -15.29 -24.23
N GLY A 137 -21.92 -15.18 -25.53
CA GLY A 137 -22.12 -13.96 -26.32
C GLY A 137 -21.12 -12.84 -26.02
N LYS A 138 -20.05 -13.10 -25.26
CA LYS A 138 -19.01 -12.11 -24.95
C LYS A 138 -17.87 -12.16 -25.96
N PRO A 139 -17.30 -11.01 -26.36
CA PRO A 139 -16.20 -11.00 -27.31
C PRO A 139 -14.92 -11.58 -26.67
N GLU A 140 -14.17 -12.35 -27.46
CA GLU A 140 -12.87 -12.95 -27.13
C GLU A 140 -11.89 -11.92 -26.56
N THR A 141 -11.06 -12.27 -25.56
CA THR A 141 -10.08 -11.33 -25.00
C THR A 141 -8.91 -11.04 -25.97
N ASN A 142 -8.26 -9.87 -25.83
CA ASN A 142 -7.09 -9.52 -26.65
C ASN A 142 -5.98 -10.59 -26.64
N SER A 143 -5.74 -11.18 -25.47
CA SER A 143 -4.76 -12.27 -25.32
C SER A 143 -5.14 -13.52 -26.11
N GLN A 144 -6.42 -13.91 -26.10
CA GLN A 144 -6.88 -15.10 -26.83
C GLN A 144 -6.80 -14.88 -28.35
N LEU A 145 -7.22 -13.70 -28.83
CA LEU A 145 -7.13 -13.31 -30.23
C LEU A 145 -5.68 -13.38 -30.73
N LEU A 146 -4.74 -12.78 -29.98
CA LEU A 146 -3.32 -12.80 -30.33
C LEU A 146 -2.75 -14.22 -30.35
N ILE A 147 -3.06 -15.05 -29.34
CA ILE A 147 -2.61 -16.44 -29.29
C ILE A 147 -3.13 -17.23 -30.51
N ARG A 148 -4.40 -17.04 -30.89
CA ARG A 148 -5.00 -17.69 -32.05
C ARG A 148 -4.31 -17.28 -33.35
N LYS A 149 -4.04 -15.99 -33.55
CA LYS A 149 -3.34 -15.48 -34.74
C LYS A 149 -1.90 -15.98 -34.81
N LEU A 150 -1.18 -16.00 -33.69
CA LEU A 150 0.17 -16.54 -33.62
C LEU A 150 0.21 -18.05 -33.91
N ASN A 151 -0.75 -18.83 -33.40
CA ASN A 151 -0.85 -20.26 -33.72
C ASN A 151 -1.17 -20.50 -35.20
N LYS A 152 -2.02 -19.66 -35.82
CA LYS A 152 -2.29 -19.72 -37.26
C LYS A 152 -1.02 -19.45 -38.08
N LEU A 153 -0.26 -18.40 -37.72
CA LEU A 153 1.00 -18.07 -38.38
C LEU A 153 2.01 -19.22 -38.24
N LYS A 154 2.17 -19.76 -37.02
CA LYS A 154 3.01 -20.93 -36.76
C LYS A 154 2.63 -22.12 -37.66
N ASN A 155 1.34 -22.42 -37.80
CA ASN A 155 0.88 -23.53 -38.63
C ASN A 155 1.15 -23.29 -40.13
N LEU A 156 1.00 -22.06 -40.62
CA LEU A 156 1.32 -21.71 -42.00
C LEU A 156 2.82 -21.81 -42.30
N GLU A 157 3.66 -21.39 -41.36
CA GLU A 157 5.11 -21.55 -41.45
C GLU A 157 5.51 -23.04 -41.46
N CYS A 158 4.91 -23.85 -40.59
CA CYS A 158 5.17 -25.30 -40.53
C CYS A 158 4.62 -26.08 -41.73
N GLN A 159 3.63 -25.55 -42.47
CA GLN A 159 3.11 -26.15 -43.70
C GLN A 159 3.89 -25.75 -44.95
N SER A 160 4.76 -24.74 -44.85
CA SER A 160 5.58 -24.25 -45.97
C SER A 160 6.93 -24.98 -46.09
N TYR A 161 7.10 -26.11 -45.40
CA TYR A 161 8.25 -27.02 -45.46
C TYR A 161 7.80 -28.47 -45.65
#